data_AF-A0A0F8ZH86-F1
#
_entry.id   AF-A0A0F8ZH86-F1
#
_cell.length_a   1.000
_cell.length_b   1.000
_cell.length_c   1.000
_cell.angle_alpha   90.00
_cell.angle_beta   90.00
_cell.angle_gamma   90.00
#
_symmetry.space_group_name_H-M   'P 1'
#
loop_
_entity.id
_entity.type
_entity.pdbx_description
1 polymer ?
#
loop_
_entity_poly.entity_id
_entity_poly.type
_entity_poly.pdbx_seq_one_letter_code
_entity_poly.pdbx_strand_id
1 'polypeptide(L)'
;ILCRAVIEKNRISPPWKEVRLAIPFHAPISRASGLIPVLLDLGILEVVGHFLHYQRKKTGLRAYAGREKVIRQDEEGEHLLDQIPEILEDADRWLAEQTPILSGASQPTDG
;
A
#
# COMPACT_ATOMS: atom_id res chain seq x y z
N ILE A 1 13.60 -5.94 -16.41
CA ILE A 1 12.75 -6.77 -17.31
C ILE A 1 11.32 -6.70 -16.83
N LEU A 2 10.32 -6.66 -17.72
CA LEU A 2 8.93 -6.85 -17.33
C LEU A 2 8.62 -8.35 -17.34
N CYS A 3 8.42 -8.91 -16.15
CA CYS A 3 8.12 -10.33 -15.99
C CYS A 3 6.62 -10.54 -15.82
N ARG A 4 6.11 -11.60 -16.44
CA ARG A 4 4.73 -12.06 -16.30
C ARG A 4 4.77 -13.39 -15.55
N ALA A 5 4.11 -13.46 -14.40
CA ALA A 5 3.96 -14.69 -13.65
C ALA A 5 2.48 -15.12 -13.70
N VAL A 6 2.25 -16.38 -14.11
CA VAL A 6 0.91 -16.98 -14.19
C VAL A 6 0.89 -18.17 -13.25
N ILE A 7 -0.13 -18.24 -12.39
CA ILE A 7 -0.30 -19.38 -11.49
C ILE A 7 -1.05 -20.48 -12.23
N GLU A 8 -0.34 -21.35 -12.95
CA GLU A 8 -0.96 -22.42 -13.75
C GLU A 8 -1.72 -23.45 -12.90
N LYS A 9 -1.24 -23.69 -11.67
CA LYS A 9 -1.81 -24.67 -10.75
C LYS A 9 -1.88 -24.09 -9.35
N ASN A 10 -3.09 -24.03 -8.79
CA ASN A 10 -3.34 -23.63 -7.41
C ASN A 10 -4.41 -24.55 -6.82
N ARG A 11 -4.18 -25.05 -5.60
CA ARG A 11 -5.12 -25.93 -4.86
C ARG A 11 -5.85 -25.21 -3.73
N ILE A 12 -5.46 -23.97 -3.42
CA ILE A 12 -5.97 -23.19 -2.29
C ILE A 12 -6.92 -22.10 -2.80
N SER A 13 -6.63 -21.52 -3.96
CA SER A 13 -7.44 -20.47 -4.58
C SER A 13 -7.60 -20.71 -6.09
N PRO A 14 -8.48 -19.97 -6.79
CA PRO A 14 -8.64 -20.11 -8.23
C PRO A 14 -7.30 -19.99 -8.98
N PRO A 15 -6.98 -20.94 -9.89
CA PRO A 15 -5.78 -20.89 -10.71
C PRO A 15 -5.90 -19.84 -11.83
N TRP A 16 -4.84 -19.71 -12.62
CA TRP A 16 -4.69 -18.82 -13.78
C TRP A 16 -4.74 -17.32 -13.49
N LYS A 17 -4.63 -16.93 -12.21
CA LYS A 17 -4.33 -15.55 -11.85
C LYS A 17 -2.98 -15.15 -12.43
N GLU A 18 -2.93 -13.95 -13.00
CA GLU A 18 -1.74 -13.35 -13.60
C GLU A 18 -1.30 -12.14 -12.77
N VAL A 19 0.01 -12.01 -12.59
CA VAL A 19 0.62 -10.77 -12.09
C VAL A 19 1.75 -10.35 -13.01
N ARG A 20 1.93 -9.03 -13.14
CA ARG A 20 3.04 -8.42 -13.87
C ARG A 20 3.91 -7.66 -12.89
N LEU A 21 5.20 -7.93 -12.94
CA LEU A 21 6.18 -7.38 -12.00
C LEU A 21 7.37 -6.86 -12.81
N ALA A 22 7.93 -5.72 -12.43
CA ALA A 22 9.24 -5.32 -12.94
C ALA A 22 10.33 -5.91 -12.05
N ILE A 23 11.27 -6.64 -12.67
CA ILE A 23 12.43 -7.18 -11.95
C ILE A 23 13.68 -6.48 -12.51
N PRO A 24 14.39 -5.67 -11.68
CA PRO A 24 15.68 -5.12 -12.07
C PRO A 24 16.70 -6.24 -12.25
N PHE A 25 17.62 -6.12 -13.21
CA PHE A 25 18.61 -7.17 -13.47
C PHE A 25 19.60 -7.41 -12.33
N HIS A 26 19.81 -6.40 -11.47
CA HIS A 26 20.83 -6.40 -10.43
C HIS A 26 20.24 -6.27 -9.02
N ALA A 27 18.92 -6.44 -8.86
CA ALA A 27 18.25 -6.34 -7.57
C ALA A 27 17.14 -7.39 -7.45
N PRO A 28 16.80 -7.81 -6.22
CA PRO A 28 15.65 -8.66 -5.98
C PRO A 28 14.35 -7.96 -6.39
N ILE A 29 13.26 -8.73 -6.47
CA ILE A 29 11.91 -8.18 -6.68
C ILE A 29 11.60 -7.21 -5.54
N SER A 30 11.23 -5.97 -5.90
CA SER A 30 10.82 -4.95 -4.94
C SER A 30 9.60 -5.43 -4.15
N ARG A 31 9.54 -5.13 -2.84
CA ARG A 31 8.37 -5.49 -2.02
C ARG A 31 7.15 -4.66 -2.39
N ALA A 32 7.38 -3.46 -2.90
CA ALA A 32 6.35 -2.59 -3.43
C ALA A 32 5.94 -2.91 -4.88
N SER A 33 6.51 -3.96 -5.50
CA SER A 33 6.24 -4.29 -6.90
C SER A 33 4.74 -4.49 -7.13
N GLY A 34 4.15 -3.68 -8.01
CA GLY A 34 2.72 -3.73 -8.32
C GLY A 34 1.79 -3.17 -7.23
N LEU A 35 2.32 -2.59 -6.14
CA LEU A 35 1.52 -2.01 -5.06
C LEU A 35 0.69 -0.83 -5.54
N ILE A 36 1.29 0.16 -6.21
CA ILE A 36 0.55 1.34 -6.64
C ILE A 36 -0.59 1.00 -7.62
N PRO A 37 -0.38 0.17 -8.67
CA PRO A 37 -1.48 -0.29 -9.51
C PRO A 37 -2.65 -0.88 -8.71
N VAL A 38 -2.37 -1.74 -7.73
CA VAL A 38 -3.42 -2.32 -6.86
C VAL A 38 -4.15 -1.25 -6.06
N LEU A 39 -3.42 -0.27 -5.49
CA LEU A 39 -4.04 0.82 -4.71
C LEU A 39 -4.89 1.76 -5.58
N LEU A 40 -4.50 1.98 -6.83
CA LEU A 40 -5.30 2.71 -7.82
C LEU A 40 -6.56 1.93 -8.21
N ASP A 41 -6.43 0.63 -8.49
CA ASP A 41 -7.55 -0.24 -8.84
C ASP A 41 -8.59 -0.34 -7.70
N LEU A 42 -8.13 -0.30 -6.45
CA LEU A 42 -8.98 -0.27 -5.25
C LEU A 42 -9.57 1.11 -4.94
N GLY A 43 -9.18 2.16 -5.67
CA GLY A 43 -9.63 3.54 -5.42
C GLY A 43 -9.09 4.16 -4.13
N ILE A 44 -8.05 3.56 -3.53
CA ILE A 44 -7.39 4.09 -2.33
C ILE A 44 -6.49 5.27 -2.70
N LEU A 45 -5.78 5.13 -3.82
CA LEU A 45 -5.03 6.21 -4.44
C LEU A 45 -5.79 6.76 -5.64
N GLU A 46 -5.62 8.06 -5.88
CA GLU A 46 -6.15 8.76 -7.04
C GLU A 46 -5.00 9.38 -7.84
N VAL A 47 -5.12 9.41 -9.17
CA VAL A 47 -4.20 10.15 -10.03
C VAL A 47 -4.81 11.51 -10.35
N VAL A 48 -4.14 12.58 -9.91
CA VAL A 48 -4.50 13.95 -10.29
C VAL A 48 -3.33 14.57 -11.03
N GLY A 49 -3.49 14.74 -12.35
CA GLY A 49 -2.41 15.14 -13.24
C GLY A 49 -1.30 14.09 -13.32
N HIS A 50 -0.15 14.37 -12.71
CA HIS A 50 1.02 13.47 -12.67
C HIS A 50 1.37 12.98 -11.27
N PHE A 51 0.54 13.32 -10.28
CA PHE A 51 0.81 13.01 -8.87
C PHE A 51 -0.22 12.04 -8.31
N LEU A 52 0.23 11.25 -7.35
CA LEU A 52 -0.63 10.39 -6.56
C LEU A 52 -1.23 11.19 -5.40
N HIS A 53 -2.50 10.93 -5.14
CA HIS A 53 -3.26 11.52 -4.08
C HIS A 53 -3.82 10.41 -3.19
N TYR A 54 -3.77 10.62 -1.89
CA TYR A 54 -4.40 9.77 -0.87
C TYR A 54 -5.41 10.63 -0.11
N GLN A 55 -6.66 10.20 -0.06
CA GLN A 55 -7.75 10.97 0.57
C GLN A 55 -7.79 12.44 0.12
N ARG A 56 -7.65 12.67 -1.19
CA ARG A 56 -7.58 14.00 -1.84
C ARG A 56 -6.35 14.86 -1.48
N LYS A 57 -5.44 14.38 -0.63
CA LYS A 57 -4.15 15.04 -0.33
C LYS A 57 -3.07 14.52 -1.26
N LYS A 58 -2.23 15.43 -1.76
CA LYS A 58 -1.09 15.08 -2.64
C LYS A 58 0.01 14.37 -1.84
N THR A 59 0.45 13.18 -2.26
CA THR A 59 1.42 12.35 -1.50
C THR A 59 2.89 12.59 -1.87
N GLY A 60 3.17 13.55 -2.75
CA GLY A 60 4.52 13.80 -3.28
C GLY A 60 4.98 12.79 -4.34
N LEU A 61 4.41 11.57 -4.30
CA LEU A 61 4.66 10.49 -5.24
C LEU A 61 4.09 10.78 -6.62
N ARG A 62 4.72 10.23 -7.65
CA ARG A 62 4.30 10.42 -9.05
C ARG A 62 3.60 9.19 -9.61
N ALA A 63 2.61 9.45 -10.46
CA ALA A 63 1.95 8.43 -11.25
C ALA A 63 2.62 8.33 -12.62
N TYR A 64 3.07 7.13 -12.98
CA TYR A 64 3.65 6.86 -14.28
C TYR A 64 2.75 5.91 -15.08
N ALA A 65 2.00 6.48 -16.02
CA ALA A 65 1.24 5.68 -16.98
C ALA A 65 2.17 5.13 -18.06
N GLY A 66 2.07 3.82 -18.31
CA GLY A 66 2.72 3.15 -19.45
C GLY A 66 3.58 1.93 -19.06
N ARG A 67 3.57 0.92 -19.92
CA ARG A 67 4.25 -0.38 -19.73
C ARG A 67 5.77 -0.25 -19.52
N GLU A 68 6.38 0.80 -20.05
CA GLU A 68 7.82 1.06 -19.92
C GLU A 68 8.22 1.72 -18.60
N LYS A 69 7.23 2.24 -17.84
CA LYS A 69 7.48 2.99 -16.61
C LYS A 69 7.18 2.21 -15.33
N VAL A 70 6.93 0.90 -15.44
CA VAL A 70 6.62 0.02 -14.29
C VAL A 70 7.76 0.04 -13.26
N ILE A 71 9.02 0.08 -13.70
CA ILE A 71 10.17 0.18 -12.77
C ILE A 71 10.08 1.47 -11.93
N ARG A 72 9.82 2.62 -12.56
CA ARG A 72 9.67 3.90 -11.85
C ARG A 72 8.45 3.90 -10.94
N GLN A 73 7.38 3.24 -11.35
CA GLN A 73 6.19 3.07 -10.51
C GLN A 73 6.52 2.24 -9.26
N ASP A 74 7.30 1.17 -9.40
CA ASP A 74 7.73 0.33 -8.28
C ASP A 74 8.70 1.08 -7.36
N GLU A 75 9.59 1.93 -7.89
CA GLU A 75 10.44 2.85 -7.11
C GLU A 75 9.61 3.82 -6.25
N GLU A 76 8.57 4.45 -6.81
CA GLU A 76 7.64 5.28 -6.04
C GLU A 76 6.86 4.46 -5.00
N GLY A 77 6.61 3.17 -5.29
CA GLY A 77 5.98 2.25 -4.37
C GLY A 77 6.85 1.97 -3.15
N GLU A 78 8.17 1.82 -3.33
CA GLU A 78 9.10 1.67 -2.20
C GLU A 78 9.09 2.93 -1.32
N HIS A 79 9.07 4.13 -1.93
CA HIS A 79 8.91 5.37 -1.18
C HIS A 79 7.59 5.45 -0.40
N LEU A 80 6.51 4.84 -0.92
CA LEU A 80 5.26 4.71 -0.17
C LEU A 80 5.42 3.79 1.04
N LEU A 81 6.17 2.69 0.93
CA LEU A 81 6.42 1.79 2.06
C LEU A 81 7.19 2.50 3.18
N ASP A 82 8.12 3.39 2.84
CA ASP A 82 8.85 4.20 3.82
C ASP A 82 7.94 5.17 4.60
N GLN A 83 6.79 5.55 4.03
CA GLN A 83 5.79 6.41 4.69
C GLN A 83 4.80 5.64 5.57
N ILE A 84 4.75 4.30 5.47
CA ILE A 84 3.82 3.47 6.26
C ILE A 84 4.00 3.65 7.77
N PRO A 85 5.22 3.68 8.35
CA PRO A 85 5.39 3.87 9.78
C PRO A 85 4.75 5.17 10.29
N GLU A 86 4.94 6.29 9.58
CA GLU A 86 4.33 7.57 9.95
C GLU A 86 2.80 7.53 9.87
N ILE A 87 2.27 6.89 8.81
CA ILE A 87 0.81 6.71 8.63
C ILE A 87 0.21 5.82 9.72
N LEU A 88 0.93 4.77 10.14
CA LEU A 88 0.48 3.88 11.22
C LEU A 88 0.50 4.60 12.56
N GLU A 89 1.53 5.39 12.86
CA GLU A 89 1.58 6.20 14.08
C GLU A 89 0.44 7.23 14.13
N ASP A 90 0.11 7.86 13.00
CA ASP A 90 -1.05 8.77 12.89
C ASP A 90 -2.37 8.04 13.14
N ALA A 91 -2.53 6.83 12.59
CA ALA A 91 -3.73 6.02 12.79
C ALA A 91 -3.86 5.55 14.26
N ASP A 92 -2.75 5.14 14.88
CA ASP A 92 -2.72 4.74 16.29
C ASP A 92 -3.02 5.92 17.22
N ARG A 93 -2.48 7.11 16.94
CA ARG A 93 -2.84 8.35 17.68
C ARG A 93 -4.33 8.67 17.54
N TRP A 94 -4.84 8.65 16.31
CA TRP A 94 -6.25 8.92 16.05
C TRP A 94 -7.16 7.90 16.77
N LEU A 95 -6.79 6.61 16.77
CA LEU A 95 -7.49 5.57 17.53
C LEU A 95 -7.44 5.83 19.04
N ALA A 96 -6.29 6.23 19.59
CA ALA A 96 -6.15 6.55 21.01
C ALA A 96 -7.00 7.77 21.42
N GLU A 97 -7.13 8.77 20.54
CA GLU A 97 -7.96 9.96 20.75
C GLU A 97 -9.46 9.68 20.59
N GLN A 98 -9.84 8.78 19.68
CA GLN A 98 -11.24 8.42 19.39
C GLN A 98 -11.77 7.28 20.25
N THR A 99 -10.89 6.53 20.92
CA THR A 99 -11.30 5.50 21.87
C THR A 99 -11.46 6.16 23.24
N PRO A 100 -12.68 6.50 23.69
CA PRO A 100 -12.86 6.97 25.05
C PRO A 100 -12.35 5.88 25.97
N ILE A 101 -11.38 6.22 26.81
CA ILE A 101 -10.86 5.30 27.81
C ILE A 101 -12.05 4.86 28.67
N LEU A 102 -12.49 3.61 28.52
CA LEU A 102 -13.43 2.94 29.43
C LEU A 102 -12.75 2.66 30.78
N SER A 103 -12.00 3.63 31.31
CA SER A 103 -11.37 3.59 32.62
C SER A 103 -12.27 4.34 33.60
N GLY A 104 -13.29 3.65 34.10
CA GLY A 104 -14.14 4.20 35.15
C GLY A 104 -15.30 3.32 35.55
N ALA A 105 -15.05 2.08 36.00
CA ALA A 105 -16.04 1.33 36.79
C ALA A 105 -15.44 0.16 37.60
N SER A 106 -14.40 0.44 38.39
CA SER A 106 -14.05 -0.41 39.53
C SER A 106 -13.55 0.47 40.68
N GLN A 107 -14.41 1.31 41.23
CA GLN A 107 -14.17 1.80 42.59
C GLN A 107 -14.40 0.60 43.53
N PRO A 108 -13.43 0.24 44.40
CA PRO A 108 -13.71 -0.68 45.48
C PRO A 108 -14.61 0.07 46.47
N THR A 109 -15.85 -0.38 46.63
CA THR A 109 -16.65 0.00 47.78
C THR A 109 -16.05 -0.70 49.00
N ASP A 110 -15.45 0.08 49.90
CA ASP A 110 -15.11 -0.37 51.24
C ASP A 110 -16.37 -0.92 51.94
N GLY A 111 -16.23 -2.12 52.52
CA GLY A 111 -17.23 -2.81 53.33
C GLY A 111 -16.58 -3.93 54.13
#